data_AF-A0A915NR92-F1
#
_entry.id   AF-A0A915NR92-F1
#
_cell.length_a   1.000
_cell.length_b   1.000
_cell.length_c   1.000
_cell.angle_alpha   90.00
_cell.angle_beta   90.00
_cell.angle_gamma   90.00
#
_symmetry.space_group_name_H-M   'P 1'
#
loop_
_entity.id
_entity.type
_entity.pdbx_description
1 polymer ?
#
loop_
_entity_poly.entity_id
_entity_poly.type
_entity_poly.pdbx_seq_one_letter_code
_entity_poly.pdbx_strand_id
1 'polypeptide(L)' 'MTDVPENAPESCPGTQSEKAGKTSACAGCPNQKACSTGVPQIDPDIDLIKERMAFVRHK' A
#
# COMPACT_ATOMS: atom_id res chain seq x y z
N MET A 1 -6.40 -4.10 -11.16
CA MET A 1 -5.29 -4.96 -10.71
C MET A 1 -5.46 -5.12 -9.21
N THR A 2 -5.43 -6.34 -8.70
CA THR A 2 -5.61 -6.64 -7.27
C THR A 2 -4.50 -5.94 -6.48
N ASP A 3 -4.83 -5.09 -5.51
CA ASP A 3 -3.89 -4.40 -4.60
C ASP A 3 -3.15 -5.35 -3.61
N VAL A 4 -3.10 -6.63 -3.96
CA VAL A 4 -2.41 -7.68 -3.19
C VAL A 4 -1.11 -7.97 -3.94
N PRO A 5 0.05 -7.54 -3.44
CA PRO A 5 1.32 -7.83 -4.09
C PRO A 5 1.61 -9.35 -4.06
N GLU A 6 2.41 -9.85 -5.01
CA GLU A 6 2.71 -11.30 -5.14
C GLU A 6 3.34 -11.90 -3.88
N ASN A 7 4.09 -11.08 -3.14
CA ASN A 7 4.73 -11.47 -1.88
C ASN A 7 3.86 -11.22 -0.64
N ALA A 8 2.59 -10.88 -0.81
CA ALA A 8 1.66 -10.78 0.30
C ALA A 8 1.27 -12.18 0.82
N PRO A 9 0.89 -12.29 2.11
CA PRO A 9 0.24 -13.49 2.60
C PRO A 9 -1.02 -13.81 1.79
N GLU A 10 -1.31 -15.09 1.54
CA GLU A 10 -2.48 -15.52 0.76
C GLU A 10 -3.81 -15.00 1.31
N SER A 11 -3.86 -14.72 2.62
CA SER A 11 -5.05 -14.18 3.31
C SER A 11 -5.09 -12.65 3.36
N CYS A 12 -4.20 -11.95 2.64
CA CYS A 12 -4.21 -10.50 2.59
C CYS A 12 -5.49 -9.99 1.91
N PRO A 13 -6.34 -9.21 2.59
CA PRO A 13 -7.59 -8.71 2.00
C PRO A 13 -7.36 -7.64 0.92
N GLY A 14 -6.12 -7.14 0.75
CA GLY A 14 -5.78 -6.03 -0.13
C GLY A 14 -5.89 -4.67 0.56
N THR A 15 -5.11 -3.68 0.12
CA THR A 15 -4.98 -2.37 0.78
C THR A 15 -6.23 -1.50 0.61
N GLN A 16 -6.99 -1.68 -0.47
CA GLN A 16 -8.25 -0.96 -0.74
C GLN A 16 -9.48 -1.63 -0.10
N SER A 17 -9.31 -2.78 0.56
CA SER A 17 -10.43 -3.49 1.18
C SER A 17 -10.88 -2.79 2.46
N GLU A 18 -12.19 -2.72 2.69
CA GLU A 18 -12.74 -2.25 3.97
C GLU A 18 -12.28 -3.09 5.17
N LYS A 19 -11.83 -4.33 4.90
CA LYS A 19 -11.31 -5.30 5.86
C LYS A 19 -9.80 -5.14 6.12
N ALA A 20 -9.10 -4.28 5.38
CA ALA A 20 -7.67 -4.04 5.55
C ALA A 20 -7.37 -3.57 6.98
N GLY A 21 -6.35 -4.16 7.61
CA GLY A 21 -5.97 -3.84 8.99
C GLY A 21 -6.94 -4.31 10.08
N LYS A 22 -8.10 -4.87 9.73
CA LYS A 22 -9.18 -5.25 10.67
C LYS A 22 -9.36 -6.76 10.85
N THR A 23 -8.86 -7.57 9.91
CA THR A 23 -8.96 -9.04 9.98
C THR A 23 -7.82 -9.63 10.82
N SER A 24 -8.02 -10.88 11.27
CA SER A 24 -6.96 -11.66 11.91
C SER A 24 -5.73 -11.84 11.03
N ALA A 25 -5.92 -11.90 9.70
CA ALA A 25 -4.83 -11.99 8.73
C ALA A 25 -3.92 -10.74 8.72
N CYS A 26 -4.39 -9.61 9.25
CA CYS A 26 -3.57 -8.40 9.39
C CYS A 26 -2.82 -8.32 10.74
N ALA A 27 -3.06 -9.25 11.67
CA ALA A 27 -2.43 -9.23 12.98
C ALA A 27 -0.91 -9.43 12.85
N GLY A 28 -0.13 -8.50 13.41
CA GLY A 28 1.33 -8.53 13.35
C GLY A 28 1.93 -7.89 12.09
N CYS A 29 1.11 -7.40 11.14
CA CYS A 29 1.60 -6.61 10.02
C CYS A 29 2.09 -5.23 10.52
N PRO A 30 3.31 -4.78 10.18
CA PRO A 30 3.84 -3.48 10.62
C PRO A 30 2.93 -2.30 10.27
N ASN A 31 2.22 -2.41 9.14
CA ASN A 31 1.34 -1.36 8.63
C ASN A 31 -0.14 -1.59 8.98
N GLN A 32 -0.48 -2.51 9.90
CA GLN A 32 -1.86 -2.84 10.25
C GLN A 32 -2.70 -1.59 10.59
N LYS A 33 -2.15 -0.71 11.45
CA LYS A 33 -2.85 0.52 11.85
C LYS A 33 -3.09 1.44 10.66
N ALA A 34 -2.09 1.62 9.80
CA ALA A 34 -2.22 2.43 8.58
C ALA A 34 -3.31 1.86 7.66
N CYS A 35 -3.28 0.55 7.39
CA CYS A 35 -4.31 -0.14 6.61
C CYS A 35 -5.72 -0.01 7.22
N SER A 36 -5.84 -0.05 8.56
CA SER A 36 -7.14 0.04 9.25
C SER A 36 -7.85 1.38 9.07
N THR A 37 -7.11 2.45 8.76
CA THR A 37 -7.68 3.78 8.52
C THR A 37 -8.41 3.87 7.19
N GLY A 38 -8.07 3.00 6.22
CA GLY A 38 -8.59 3.04 4.86
C GLY A 38 -8.24 4.30 4.06
N VAL A 39 -7.40 5.20 4.62
CA VAL A 39 -7.00 6.45 3.98
C VAL A 39 -5.54 6.32 3.55
N PRO A 40 -5.26 6.31 2.24
CA PRO A 40 -3.89 6.39 1.75
C PRO A 40 -3.26 7.70 2.23
N GLN A 41 -2.11 7.63 2.89
CA GLN A 41 -1.30 8.82 3.09
C GLN A 41 -0.64 9.19 1.77
N ILE A 42 -1.02 10.35 1.24
CA ILE A 42 -0.36 10.92 0.07
C ILE A 42 0.93 11.59 0.55
N ASP A 43 2.05 11.21 -0.06
CA ASP A 43 3.34 11.84 0.20
C ASP A 43 3.27 13.31 -0.30
N PRO A 44 3.55 14.32 0.54
CA PRO A 44 3.52 15.72 0.12
C PRO A 44 4.52 16.03 -0.99
N ASP A 45 5.58 15.23 -1.13
CA ASP A 45 6.63 15.42 -2.13
C ASP A 45 6.35 14.60 -3.41
N ILE A 46 5.19 13.96 -3.56
CA ILE A 46 4.91 13.05 -4.67
C ILE A 46 5.08 13.70 -6.05
N ASP A 47 4.74 14.98 -6.19
CA ASP A 47 4.89 15.69 -7.46
C ASP A 47 6.35 16.05 -7.75
N LEU A 48 7.13 16.40 -6.72
CA LEU A 48 8.57 16.61 -6.83
C LEU A 48 9.30 15.30 -7.19
N ILE A 49 8.88 14.18 -6.60
CA ILE A 49 9.41 12.85 -6.92
C ILE A 49 9.12 12.53 -8.39
N LYS A 50 7.88 12.74 -8.87
CA LYS A 50 7.53 12.52 -10.29
C LYS A 50 8.39 13.36 -11.23
N GLU A 51 8.61 14.63 -10.93
CA GLU A 51 9.45 15.52 -11.73
C GLU A 51 10.89 14.99 -11.83
N ARG A 52 11.47 14.57 -10.71
CA ARG A 52 12.83 14.01 -10.66
C ARG A 52 12.92 12.66 -11.37
N MET A 53 11.91 11.82 -11.25
CA MET A 53 11.88 10.50 -11.90
C MET A 53 11.55 10.58 -13.39
N ALA A 54 11.05 11.71 -13.92
CA ALA A 54 10.67 11.86 -15.32
C ALA A 54 11.82 11.59 -16.33
N PHE A 55 13.06 11.74 -15.89
CA PHE A 55 14.26 11.52 -16.72
C PHE A 55 14.87 10.13 -16.56
N VAL A 56 14.40 9.33 -15.59
CA VAL A 56 14.88 7.96 -15.36
C VAL A 56 14.31 7.05 -16.44
N ARG A 57 15.18 6.51 -17.31
CA ARG A 57 14.79 5.53 -18.33
C ARG A 57 15.12 4.13 -17.81
N HIS A 58 14.09 3.29 -17.67
CA HIS A 58 14.28 1.85 -17.45
C HIS A 58 14.71 1.18 -18.76
N LYS A 59 15.66 0.24 -18.67
CA LYS A 59 16.17 -0.55 -19.81
C LYS A 59 15.62 -1.97 -19.74
#